data_AF-A0A833W9G8-F1
#
_entry.id   AF-A0A833W9G8-F1
#
_cell.length_a   1.000
_cell.length_b   1.000
_cell.length_c   1.000
_cell.angle_alpha   90.00
_cell.angle_beta   90.00
_cell.angle_gamma   90.00
#
_symmetry.space_group_name_H-M   'P 1'
#
loop_
_entity.id
_entity.type
_entity.pdbx_description
1 polymer ?
#
loop_
_entity_poly.entity_id
_entity_poly.type
_entity_poly.pdbx_seq_one_letter_code
_entity_poly.pdbx_strand_id
1 'polypeptide(L)'
;MPQEIWDDMVKNERKIFYMFMFLNASVLWAYYSCLSAQDFYTVQFADSGLDFSFLTTLCTAWPMVIGQALQMFFGFDKSITRDFRVLVGYGIFMLMAILIMVFSAIDFSNEKTGAILVLVCFGCIGFGNSLTEATYYTFAALFPVPKFSQAVQIGNGTAGVINVSLLTILRLAVGGVHQTGDSTKLSFYLFFILLIVVLIVALFVYRHLNNLPCVKFLVEHMQ
;
A
#
# COMPACT_ATOMS: atom_id res chain seq x y z
N MET A 1 -27.07 0.93 -18.46
CA MET A 1 -26.02 -0.10 -18.68
C MET A 1 -26.65 -1.20 -19.52
N PRO A 2 -25.99 -1.69 -20.58
CA PRO A 2 -26.51 -2.79 -21.40
C PRO A 2 -26.75 -4.05 -20.56
N GLN A 3 -27.80 -4.80 -20.87
CA GLN A 3 -28.28 -5.92 -20.05
C GLN A 3 -27.27 -7.08 -20.00
N GLU A 4 -26.55 -7.33 -21.10
CA GLU A 4 -25.47 -8.33 -21.16
C GLU A 4 -24.30 -8.00 -20.21
N ILE A 5 -24.02 -6.71 -20.03
CA ILE A 5 -22.94 -6.22 -19.16
C ILE A 5 -23.37 -6.24 -17.70
N TRP A 6 -24.65 -5.96 -17.45
CA TRP A 6 -25.23 -6.13 -16.12
C TRP A 6 -25.21 -7.60 -15.68
N ASP A 7 -25.58 -8.52 -16.57
CA ASP A 7 -25.60 -9.95 -16.26
C ASP A 7 -24.20 -10.53 -16.05
N ASP A 8 -23.20 -10.10 -16.83
CA ASP A 8 -21.80 -10.49 -16.63
C ASP A 8 -21.20 -9.85 -15.35
N MET A 9 -21.64 -8.64 -14.99
CA MET A 9 -21.27 -7.99 -13.73
C MET A 9 -21.86 -8.74 -12.53
N VAL A 10 -23.14 -9.14 -12.57
CA VAL A 10 -23.78 -9.93 -11.52
C VAL A 10 -23.12 -11.30 -11.40
N LYS A 11 -22.77 -11.93 -12.53
CA LYS A 11 -22.10 -13.24 -12.54
C LYS A 11 -20.69 -13.19 -11.96
N ASN A 12 -19.95 -12.10 -12.19
CA ASN A 12 -18.61 -11.90 -11.66
C ASN A 12 -18.55 -11.02 -10.40
N GLU A 13 -19.70 -10.62 -9.82
CA GLU A 13 -19.81 -9.65 -8.74
C GLU A 13 -18.90 -10.00 -7.56
N ARG A 14 -18.93 -11.27 -7.11
CA ARG A 14 -18.08 -11.76 -6.03
C ARG A 14 -16.59 -11.66 -6.37
N LYS A 15 -16.20 -11.96 -7.60
CA LYS A 15 -14.80 -11.89 -8.04
C LYS A 15 -14.33 -10.44 -8.04
N ILE A 16 -15.11 -9.54 -8.63
CA ILE A 16 -14.81 -8.10 -8.68
C ILE A 16 -14.71 -7.53 -7.25
N PHE A 17 -15.63 -7.93 -6.36
CA PHE A 17 -15.61 -7.55 -4.95
C PHE A 17 -14.30 -7.97 -4.25
N TYR A 18 -13.90 -9.24 -4.36
CA TYR A 18 -12.65 -9.71 -3.77
C TYR A 18 -11.40 -9.08 -4.40
N MET A 19 -11.44 -8.76 -5.70
CA MET A 19 -10.35 -8.04 -6.37
C MET A 19 -10.21 -6.62 -5.83
N PHE A 20 -11.29 -5.85 -5.69
CA PHE A 20 -11.23 -4.51 -5.09
C PHE A 20 -10.78 -4.54 -3.63
N MET A 21 -11.29 -5.49 -2.86
CA MET A 21 -10.87 -5.70 -1.48
C MET A 21 -9.37 -6.00 -1.40
N PHE A 22 -8.85 -6.91 -2.23
CA PHE A 22 -7.43 -7.27 -2.24
C PHE A 22 -6.53 -6.13 -2.72
N LEU A 23 -6.94 -5.42 -3.78
CA LEU A 23 -6.18 -4.30 -4.34
C LEU A 23 -6.01 -3.20 -3.30
N ASN A 24 -7.10 -2.77 -2.65
CA ASN A 24 -6.98 -1.74 -1.63
C ASN A 24 -6.29 -2.24 -0.35
N ALA A 25 -6.48 -3.51 -0.01
CA ALA A 25 -5.74 -4.12 1.09
C ALA A 25 -4.22 -4.11 0.84
N SER A 26 -3.77 -4.36 -0.39
CA SER A 26 -2.34 -4.35 -0.73
C SER A 26 -1.70 -2.95 -0.67
N VAL A 27 -2.47 -1.91 -1.00
CA VAL A 27 -2.07 -0.51 -0.90
C VAL A 27 -1.86 -0.12 0.57
N LEU A 28 -2.85 -0.39 1.44
CA LEU A 28 -2.69 -0.13 2.87
C LEU A 28 -1.69 -1.06 3.54
N TRP A 29 -1.45 -2.25 3.00
CA TRP A 29 -0.40 -3.11 3.51
C TRP A 29 0.95 -2.39 3.44
N ALA A 30 1.30 -1.75 2.31
CA ALA A 30 2.54 -0.99 2.20
C ALA A 30 2.66 0.12 3.25
N TYR A 31 1.54 0.83 3.51
CA TYR A 31 1.46 1.85 4.54
C TYR A 31 1.65 1.27 5.96
N TYR A 32 0.89 0.24 6.30
CA TYR A 32 0.98 -0.42 7.61
C TYR A 32 2.35 -1.08 7.82
N SER A 33 2.99 -1.59 6.76
CA SER A 33 4.33 -2.16 6.86
C SER A 33 5.37 -1.17 7.36
N CYS A 34 5.24 0.11 6.97
CA CYS A 34 6.10 1.17 7.47
C CYS A 34 5.86 1.42 8.97
N LEU A 35 4.59 1.42 9.39
CA LEU A 35 4.20 1.64 10.79
C LEU A 35 4.57 0.47 11.70
N SER A 36 4.33 -0.76 11.27
CA SER A 36 4.56 -1.94 12.11
C SER A 36 6.05 -2.25 12.28
N ALA A 37 6.91 -1.76 11.38
CA ALA A 37 8.36 -1.88 11.50
C ALA A 37 9.03 -0.84 12.41
N GLN A 38 8.27 0.02 13.10
CA GLN A 38 8.81 1.07 13.99
C GLN A 38 9.83 0.54 15.01
N ASP A 39 9.57 -0.60 15.66
CA ASP A 39 10.49 -1.17 16.66
C ASP A 39 11.85 -1.57 16.07
N PHE A 40 11.90 -1.91 14.79
CA PHE A 40 13.16 -2.20 14.12
C PHE A 40 13.96 -0.91 13.92
N TYR A 41 13.31 0.17 13.48
CA TYR A 41 13.97 1.44 13.23
C TYR A 41 14.43 2.14 14.52
N THR A 42 13.70 2.00 15.62
CA THR A 42 14.12 2.54 16.92
C THR A 42 15.37 1.84 17.46
N VAL A 43 15.53 0.55 17.19
CA VAL A 43 16.74 -0.21 17.57
C VAL A 43 17.89 0.06 16.60
N GLN A 44 17.62 0.12 15.30
CA GLN A 44 18.63 0.32 14.25
C GLN A 44 19.21 1.74 14.21
N PHE A 45 18.45 2.74 14.68
CA PHE A 45 18.84 4.15 14.67
C PHE A 45 18.77 4.76 16.08
N ALA A 46 19.11 3.99 17.11
CA ALA A 46 18.99 4.42 18.50
C ALA A 46 19.76 5.71 18.81
N ASP A 47 20.91 5.95 18.16
CA ASP A 47 21.74 7.14 18.38
C ASP A 47 21.30 8.34 17.52
N SER A 48 20.27 8.20 16.69
CA SER A 48 19.77 9.31 15.87
C SER A 48 19.00 10.36 16.67
N GLY A 49 18.48 10.00 17.85
CA GLY A 49 17.64 10.87 18.69
C GLY A 49 16.33 11.29 18.02
N LEU A 50 15.86 10.54 17.02
CA LEU A 50 14.62 10.80 16.30
C LEU A 50 13.51 9.92 16.85
N ASP A 51 12.36 10.53 17.12
CA ASP A 51 11.20 9.82 17.64
C ASP A 51 10.46 9.10 16.49
N PHE A 52 10.96 7.93 16.11
CA PHE A 52 10.45 7.20 14.93
C PHE A 52 8.95 6.91 15.01
N SER A 53 8.37 6.71 16.20
CA SER A 53 6.92 6.46 16.29
C SER A 53 6.10 7.68 15.84
N PHE A 54 6.54 8.88 16.25
CA PHE A 54 5.91 10.13 15.89
C PHE A 54 6.24 10.54 14.44
N LEU A 55 7.53 10.52 14.06
CA LEU A 55 7.97 10.93 12.74
C LEU A 55 7.47 9.99 11.64
N THR A 56 7.40 8.69 11.87
CA THR A 56 6.85 7.75 10.87
C THR A 56 5.42 8.14 10.54
N THR A 57 4.59 8.36 11.56
CA THR A 57 3.18 8.73 11.36
C THR A 57 3.04 10.08 10.67
N LEU A 58 3.82 11.09 11.08
CA LEU A 58 3.82 12.39 10.42
C LEU A 58 4.28 12.31 8.95
N CYS A 59 5.41 11.66 8.71
CA CYS A 59 6.03 11.56 7.40
C CYS A 59 5.20 10.72 6.45
N THR A 60 4.40 9.75 6.90
CA THR A 60 3.47 9.03 6.01
C THR A 60 2.15 9.79 5.82
N ALA A 61 1.56 10.34 6.89
CA ALA A 61 0.22 10.94 6.84
C ALA A 61 0.19 12.29 6.12
N TRP A 62 1.17 13.17 6.34
CA TRP A 62 1.17 14.50 5.71
C TRP A 62 1.29 14.44 4.18
N PRO A 63 2.23 13.68 3.60
CA PRO A 63 2.29 13.51 2.15
C PRO A 63 1.05 12.85 1.57
N MET A 64 0.39 11.97 2.32
CA MET A 64 -0.90 11.40 1.92
C MET A 64 -1.99 12.48 1.84
N VAL A 65 -2.12 13.32 2.88
CA VAL A 65 -3.10 14.42 2.91
C VAL A 65 -2.81 15.45 1.81
N ILE A 66 -1.54 15.84 1.65
CA ILE A 66 -1.10 16.76 0.59
C ILE A 66 -1.37 16.15 -0.78
N GLY A 67 -1.07 14.87 -0.97
CA GLY A 67 -1.34 14.14 -2.22
C GLY A 67 -2.83 14.10 -2.55
N GLN A 68 -3.68 13.81 -1.58
CA GLN A 68 -5.15 13.85 -1.74
C GLN A 68 -5.65 15.27 -2.04
N ALA A 69 -5.14 16.27 -1.32
CA ALA A 69 -5.50 17.68 -1.54
C ALA A 69 -5.10 18.14 -2.94
N LEU A 70 -3.87 17.84 -3.40
CA LEU A 70 -3.42 18.18 -4.74
C LEU A 70 -4.28 17.52 -5.81
N GLN A 71 -4.65 16.26 -5.63
CA GLN A 71 -5.54 15.57 -6.56
C GLN A 71 -6.93 16.21 -6.62
N MET A 72 -7.47 16.63 -5.47
CA MET A 72 -8.76 17.30 -5.36
C MET A 72 -8.73 18.70 -5.99
N PHE A 73 -7.70 19.51 -5.70
CA PHE A 73 -7.60 20.89 -6.17
C PHE A 73 -7.21 21.00 -7.65
N PHE A 74 -6.27 20.19 -8.13
CA PHE A 74 -5.83 20.22 -9.54
C PHE A 74 -6.69 19.33 -10.45
N GLY A 75 -7.61 18.54 -9.90
CA GLY A 75 -8.45 17.64 -10.70
C GLY A 75 -7.64 16.61 -11.47
N PHE A 76 -6.48 16.18 -10.95
CA PHE A 76 -5.63 15.16 -11.59
C PHE A 76 -6.37 13.83 -11.85
N ASP A 77 -7.49 13.61 -11.16
CA ASP A 77 -8.40 12.48 -11.42
C ASP A 77 -9.01 12.50 -12.83
N LYS A 78 -9.10 13.68 -13.48
CA LYS A 78 -9.61 13.83 -14.85
C LYS A 78 -8.52 13.86 -15.92
N SER A 79 -7.29 14.26 -15.57
CA SER A 79 -6.21 14.48 -16.56
C SER A 79 -5.25 13.30 -16.70
N ILE A 80 -5.14 12.42 -15.69
CA ILE A 80 -4.20 11.30 -15.70
C ILE A 80 -4.96 9.98 -15.80
N THR A 81 -4.59 9.14 -16.78
CA THR A 81 -5.16 7.81 -16.96
C THR A 81 -4.98 6.97 -15.70
N ARG A 82 -6.06 6.32 -15.25
CA ARG A 82 -6.10 5.49 -14.02
C ARG A 82 -4.98 4.45 -13.97
N ASP A 83 -4.73 3.79 -15.11
CA ASP A 83 -3.65 2.80 -15.27
C ASP A 83 -2.27 3.38 -14.95
N PHE A 84 -2.00 4.63 -15.34
CA PHE A 84 -0.75 5.30 -15.02
C PHE A 84 -0.63 5.57 -13.52
N ARG A 85 -1.71 6.02 -12.86
CA ARG A 85 -1.72 6.30 -11.41
C ARG A 85 -1.46 5.04 -10.60
N VAL A 86 -2.10 3.94 -10.98
CA VAL A 86 -1.90 2.63 -10.33
C VAL A 86 -0.47 2.13 -10.56
N LEU A 87 -0.02 2.09 -11.82
CA LEU A 87 1.33 1.58 -12.12
C LEU A 87 2.43 2.39 -11.43
N VAL A 88 2.33 3.73 -11.43
CA VAL A 88 3.26 4.62 -10.74
C VAL A 88 3.21 4.42 -9.24
N GLY A 89 2.02 4.31 -8.64
CA GLY A 89 1.88 4.10 -7.20
C GLY A 89 2.50 2.78 -6.72
N TYR A 90 2.18 1.65 -7.38
CA TYR A 90 2.83 0.37 -7.05
C TYR A 90 4.33 0.37 -7.36
N GLY A 91 4.75 1.07 -8.42
CA GLY A 91 6.16 1.29 -8.72
C GLY A 91 6.89 2.01 -7.60
N ILE A 92 6.30 3.09 -7.07
CA ILE A 92 6.81 3.81 -5.90
C ILE A 92 6.85 2.90 -4.68
N PHE A 93 5.81 2.12 -4.40
CA PHE A 93 5.81 1.20 -3.25
C PHE A 93 6.93 0.18 -3.32
N MET A 94 7.11 -0.48 -4.47
CA MET A 94 8.19 -1.47 -4.63
C MET A 94 9.57 -0.83 -4.54
N LEU A 95 9.78 0.31 -5.21
CA LEU A 95 11.07 0.99 -5.19
C LEU A 95 11.42 1.49 -3.78
N MET A 96 10.46 2.10 -3.07
CA MET A 96 10.66 2.55 -1.70
C MET A 96 10.86 1.39 -0.72
N ALA A 97 10.14 0.26 -0.88
CA ALA A 97 10.35 -0.93 -0.07
C ALA A 97 11.78 -1.49 -0.23
N ILE A 98 12.31 -1.49 -1.46
CA ILE A 98 13.69 -1.90 -1.73
C ILE A 98 14.68 -0.90 -1.13
N LEU A 99 14.47 0.41 -1.33
CA LEU A 99 15.34 1.44 -0.77
C LEU A 99 15.39 1.39 0.76
N ILE A 100 14.24 1.17 1.41
CA ILE A 100 14.15 0.99 2.87
C ILE A 100 15.01 -0.19 3.32
N MET A 101 14.92 -1.33 2.64
CA MET A 101 15.77 -2.49 2.94
C MET A 101 17.25 -2.19 2.72
N VAL A 102 17.61 -1.51 1.63
CA VAL A 102 19.01 -1.16 1.31
C VAL A 102 19.59 -0.16 2.32
N PHE A 103 18.85 0.90 2.65
CA PHE A 103 19.27 1.88 3.66
C PHE A 103 19.33 1.29 5.06
N SER A 104 18.57 0.23 5.32
CA SER A 104 18.64 -0.53 6.59
C SER A 104 19.73 -1.61 6.58
N ALA A 105 20.35 -1.88 5.43
CA ALA A 105 21.47 -2.82 5.29
C ALA A 105 22.84 -2.12 5.38
N ILE A 106 22.90 -0.84 5.03
CA ILE A 106 24.12 -0.03 5.02
C ILE A 106 24.33 0.58 6.41
N ASP A 107 25.48 0.29 7.03
CA ASP A 107 25.94 1.03 8.22
C ASP A 107 26.43 2.41 7.78
N PHE A 108 25.57 3.41 7.93
CA PHE A 108 25.94 4.80 7.72
C PHE A 108 26.81 5.27 8.87
N SER A 109 27.92 5.96 8.55
CA SER A 109 28.76 6.64 9.56
C SER A 109 28.01 7.71 10.36
N ASN A 110 26.83 8.12 9.90
CA ASN A 110 25.89 8.97 10.61
C ASN A 110 24.49 8.35 10.56
N GLU A 111 24.06 7.73 11.66
CA GLU A 111 22.75 7.09 11.79
C GLU A 111 21.59 8.04 11.49
N LYS A 112 21.74 9.35 11.76
CA LYS A 112 20.75 10.37 11.43
C LYS A 112 20.48 10.46 9.93
N THR A 113 21.50 10.27 9.09
CA THR A 113 21.34 10.32 7.63
C THR A 113 20.54 9.13 7.13
N GLY A 114 20.82 7.92 7.64
CA GLY A 114 20.05 6.71 7.31
C GLY A 114 18.58 6.82 7.75
N ALA A 115 18.35 7.32 8.97
CA ALA A 115 17.02 7.57 9.51
C ALA A 115 16.21 8.54 8.63
N ILE A 116 16.80 9.67 8.22
CA ILE A 116 16.14 10.66 7.37
C ILE A 116 15.79 10.05 6.00
N LEU A 117 16.69 9.26 5.40
CA LEU A 117 16.43 8.61 4.12
C LEU A 117 15.25 7.64 4.18
N VAL A 118 15.15 6.85 5.26
CA VAL A 118 14.00 5.96 5.48
C VAL A 118 12.71 6.75 5.67
N LEU A 119 12.74 7.86 6.44
CA LEU A 119 11.58 8.75 6.62
C LEU A 119 11.13 9.41 5.29
N VAL A 120 12.07 9.76 4.41
CA VAL A 120 11.74 10.24 3.06
C VAL A 120 11.02 9.14 2.26
N CYS A 121 11.50 7.89 2.35
CA CYS A 121 10.83 6.76 1.70
C CYS A 121 9.40 6.57 2.21
N PHE A 122 9.15 6.75 3.51
CA PHE A 122 7.81 6.74 4.09
C PHE A 122 6.92 7.83 3.53
N GLY A 123 7.46 9.03 3.32
CA GLY A 123 6.72 10.11 2.66
C GLY A 123 6.36 9.79 1.22
N CYS A 124 7.27 9.18 0.47
CA CYS A 124 6.99 8.70 -0.88
C CYS A 124 5.91 7.59 -0.89
N ILE A 125 5.92 6.68 0.08
CA ILE A 125 4.87 5.66 0.23
C ILE A 125 3.53 6.32 0.59
N GLY A 126 3.49 7.28 1.51
CA GLY A 126 2.28 8.05 1.83
C GLY A 126 1.71 8.77 0.61
N PHE A 127 2.57 9.38 -0.21
CA PHE A 127 2.17 10.00 -1.47
C PHE A 127 1.66 8.98 -2.49
N GLY A 128 2.36 7.84 -2.65
CA GLY A 128 1.91 6.73 -3.50
C GLY A 128 0.53 6.21 -3.09
N ASN A 129 0.29 6.10 -1.79
CA ASN A 129 -1.00 5.69 -1.21
C ASN A 129 -2.12 6.63 -1.65
N SER A 130 -1.88 7.95 -1.60
CA SER A 130 -2.86 8.93 -2.08
C SER A 130 -3.22 8.73 -3.56
N LEU A 131 -2.28 8.29 -4.41
CA LEU A 131 -2.52 8.09 -5.84
C LEU A 131 -3.32 6.82 -6.10
N THR A 132 -3.00 5.72 -5.43
CA THR A 132 -3.61 4.41 -5.66
C THR A 132 -4.96 4.27 -4.96
N GLU A 133 -5.04 4.63 -3.68
CA GLU A 133 -6.26 4.47 -2.88
C GLU A 133 -7.41 5.32 -3.44
N ALA A 134 -7.15 6.61 -3.73
CA ALA A 134 -8.15 7.48 -4.35
C ALA A 134 -8.63 6.92 -5.69
N THR A 135 -7.72 6.37 -6.51
CA THR A 135 -8.09 5.75 -7.78
C THR A 135 -9.00 4.53 -7.58
N TYR A 136 -8.78 3.71 -6.55
CA TYR A 136 -9.66 2.57 -6.26
C TYR A 136 -11.03 2.97 -5.73
N TYR A 137 -11.13 4.02 -4.92
CA TYR A 137 -12.42 4.57 -4.52
C TYR A 137 -13.19 5.16 -5.70
N THR A 138 -12.53 5.95 -6.56
CA THR A 138 -13.14 6.49 -7.78
C THR A 138 -13.55 5.35 -8.72
N PHE A 139 -12.75 4.29 -8.84
CA PHE A 139 -13.07 3.13 -9.67
C PHE A 139 -14.25 2.32 -9.09
N ALA A 140 -14.28 2.08 -7.79
CA ALA A 140 -15.42 1.42 -7.14
C ALA A 140 -16.72 2.24 -7.27
N ALA A 141 -16.62 3.58 -7.28
CA ALA A 141 -17.76 4.48 -7.47
C ALA A 141 -18.36 4.47 -8.89
N LEU A 142 -17.64 3.96 -9.89
CA LEU A 142 -18.21 3.75 -11.24
C LEU A 142 -19.26 2.65 -11.27
N PHE A 143 -19.22 1.74 -10.29
CA PHE A 143 -20.25 0.72 -10.19
C PHE A 143 -21.48 1.30 -9.50
N PRO A 144 -22.69 1.09 -10.04
CA PRO A 144 -23.93 1.60 -9.45
C PRO A 144 -24.31 0.89 -8.14
N VAL A 145 -23.49 -0.04 -7.66
CA VAL A 145 -23.73 -0.85 -6.47
C VAL A 145 -22.74 -0.42 -5.37
N PRO A 146 -23.23 0.05 -4.19
CA PRO A 146 -22.35 0.54 -3.12
C PRO A 146 -21.46 -0.53 -2.49
N LYS A 147 -21.75 -1.81 -2.77
CA LYS A 147 -20.96 -2.96 -2.30
C LYS A 147 -19.50 -2.88 -2.71
N PHE A 148 -19.17 -2.31 -3.87
CA PHE A 148 -17.77 -2.22 -4.31
C PHE A 148 -16.97 -1.22 -3.50
N SER A 149 -17.53 -0.06 -3.14
CA SER A 149 -16.88 0.89 -2.23
C SER A 149 -16.76 0.33 -0.81
N GLN A 150 -17.72 -0.49 -0.37
CA GLN A 150 -17.60 -1.24 0.89
C GLN A 150 -16.48 -2.29 0.81
N ALA A 151 -16.30 -2.95 -0.32
CA ALA A 151 -15.20 -3.90 -0.53
C ALA A 151 -13.83 -3.24 -0.31
N VAL A 152 -13.66 -2.03 -0.84
CA VAL A 152 -12.46 -1.19 -0.69
C VAL A 152 -12.21 -0.88 0.80
N GLN A 153 -13.25 -0.48 1.55
CA GLN A 153 -13.14 -0.22 3.01
C GLN A 153 -12.86 -1.49 3.83
N ILE A 154 -13.48 -2.61 3.48
CA ILE A 154 -13.20 -3.91 4.12
C ILE A 154 -11.75 -4.31 3.86
N GLY A 155 -11.22 -4.02 2.66
CA GLY A 155 -9.81 -4.16 2.33
C GLY A 155 -8.91 -3.40 3.30
N ASN A 156 -9.25 -2.16 3.64
CA ASN A 156 -8.48 -1.32 4.57
C ASN A 156 -8.39 -1.95 5.96
N GLY A 157 -9.54 -2.33 6.52
CA GLY A 157 -9.58 -2.96 7.84
C GLY A 157 -8.84 -4.30 7.85
N THR A 158 -9.04 -5.11 6.81
CA THR A 158 -8.41 -6.43 6.70
C THR A 158 -6.90 -6.34 6.54
N ALA A 159 -6.39 -5.35 5.80
CA ALA A 159 -4.95 -5.12 5.66
C ALA A 159 -4.29 -4.82 6.99
N GLY A 160 -4.88 -3.97 7.84
CA GLY A 160 -4.34 -3.68 9.16
C GLY A 160 -4.27 -4.92 10.04
N VAL A 161 -5.35 -5.71 10.10
CA VAL A 161 -5.41 -6.93 10.91
C VAL A 161 -4.39 -7.97 10.42
N ILE A 162 -4.35 -8.23 9.12
CA ILE A 162 -3.44 -9.23 8.53
C ILE A 162 -1.98 -8.79 8.70
N ASN A 163 -1.68 -7.52 8.47
CA ASN A 163 -0.32 -6.99 8.56
C ASN A 163 0.25 -7.12 9.98
N VAL A 164 -0.48 -6.62 10.99
CA VAL A 164 -0.06 -6.71 12.40
C VAL A 164 0.05 -8.16 12.85
N SER A 165 -0.91 -9.01 12.45
CA SER A 165 -0.90 -10.44 12.81
C SER A 165 0.31 -11.15 12.20
N LEU A 166 0.58 -10.96 10.91
CA LEU A 166 1.71 -11.60 10.22
C LEU A 166 3.05 -11.14 10.77
N LEU A 167 3.22 -9.84 11.02
CA LEU A 167 4.46 -9.35 11.61
C LEU A 167 4.67 -9.94 13.01
N THR A 168 3.61 -10.01 13.82
CA THR A 168 3.67 -10.60 15.16
C THR A 168 4.04 -12.08 15.10
N ILE A 169 3.41 -12.84 14.19
CA ILE A 169 3.72 -14.27 13.97
C ILE A 169 5.15 -14.44 13.48
N LEU A 170 5.62 -13.63 12.53
CA LEU A 170 6.99 -13.67 12.03
C LEU A 170 8.00 -13.39 13.15
N ARG A 171 7.75 -12.35 13.96
CA ARG A 171 8.59 -12.02 15.10
C ARG A 171 8.63 -13.14 16.15
N LEU A 172 7.49 -13.77 16.44
CA LEU A 172 7.43 -14.92 17.35
C LEU A 172 8.11 -16.17 16.76
N ALA A 173 7.95 -16.42 15.46
CA ALA A 173 8.53 -17.58 14.79
C ALA A 173 10.05 -17.47 14.63
N VAL A 174 10.56 -16.26 14.41
CA VAL A 174 12.00 -16.01 14.18
C VAL A 174 12.74 -15.74 15.49
N GLY A 175 12.18 -14.92 16.39
CA GLY A 175 12.85 -14.49 17.63
C GLY A 175 12.40 -15.22 18.90
N GLY A 176 11.32 -15.99 18.87
CA GLY A 176 10.75 -16.60 20.08
C GLY A 176 10.35 -15.55 21.13
N VAL A 177 10.35 -15.95 22.41
CA VAL A 177 10.02 -15.07 23.56
C VAL A 177 11.16 -14.09 23.90
N HIS A 178 12.40 -14.40 23.50
CA HIS A 178 13.58 -13.55 23.72
C HIS A 178 14.03 -12.93 22.40
N GLN A 179 13.45 -11.79 22.04
CA GLN A 179 13.84 -11.08 20.82
C GLN A 179 15.27 -10.55 20.92
N THR A 180 16.17 -11.14 20.15
CA THR A 180 17.52 -10.61 19.89
C THR A 180 17.49 -9.65 18.70
N GLY A 181 18.40 -8.67 18.65
CA GLY A 181 18.46 -7.66 17.57
C GLY A 181 18.52 -8.28 16.16
N ASP A 182 19.25 -9.38 15.99
CA ASP A 182 19.34 -10.11 14.73
C ASP A 182 18.01 -10.76 14.31
N SER A 183 17.20 -11.22 15.26
CA SER A 183 15.90 -11.83 14.99
C SER A 183 14.89 -10.80 14.49
N THR A 184 14.94 -9.57 15.03
CA THR A 184 14.12 -8.44 14.59
C THR A 184 14.51 -8.01 13.18
N LYS A 185 15.82 -7.97 12.89
CA LYS A 185 16.35 -7.66 11.55
C LYS A 185 15.90 -8.69 10.51
N LEU A 186 16.01 -9.99 10.81
CA LEU A 186 15.55 -11.04 9.88
C LEU A 186 14.03 -10.97 9.63
N SER A 187 13.24 -10.78 10.70
CA SER A 187 11.77 -10.63 10.59
C SER A 187 11.39 -9.44 9.70
N PHE A 188 12.13 -8.34 9.82
CA PHE A 188 11.94 -7.14 9.00
C PHE A 188 12.17 -7.42 7.50
N TYR A 189 13.30 -8.04 7.13
CA TYR A 189 13.58 -8.35 5.73
C TYR A 189 12.56 -9.33 5.14
N LEU A 190 12.19 -10.38 5.88
CA LEU A 190 11.17 -11.34 5.43
C LEU A 190 9.82 -10.67 5.20
N PHE A 191 9.46 -9.73 6.07
CA PHE A 191 8.21 -9.00 5.97
C PHE A 191 8.18 -8.00 4.80
N PHE A 192 9.30 -7.32 4.50
CA PHE A 192 9.40 -6.45 3.31
C PHE A 192 9.48 -7.24 2.00
N ILE A 193 10.11 -8.41 1.99
CA ILE A 193 10.07 -9.32 0.84
C ILE A 193 8.63 -9.79 0.59
N LEU A 194 7.89 -10.17 1.64
CA LEU A 194 6.48 -10.53 1.54
C LEU A 194 5.65 -9.38 0.98
N LEU A 195 5.90 -8.14 1.42
CA LEU A 195 5.26 -6.95 0.87
C LEU A 195 5.49 -6.84 -0.64
N ILE A 196 6.72 -7.00 -1.13
CA ILE A 196 7.02 -6.94 -2.57
C ILE A 196 6.24 -8.01 -3.33
N VAL A 197 6.17 -9.25 -2.81
CA VAL A 197 5.38 -10.32 -3.42
C VAL A 197 3.89 -9.94 -3.50
N VAL A 198 3.32 -9.41 -2.41
CA VAL A 198 1.93 -8.95 -2.38
C VAL A 198 1.68 -7.83 -3.41
N LEU A 199 2.61 -6.88 -3.56
CA LEU A 199 2.51 -5.80 -4.55
C LEU A 199 2.57 -6.33 -5.99
N ILE A 200 3.39 -7.34 -6.28
CA ILE A 200 3.44 -7.99 -7.60
C ILE A 200 2.12 -8.71 -7.90
N VAL A 201 1.58 -9.46 -6.93
CA VAL A 201 0.28 -10.14 -7.07
C VAL A 201 -0.82 -9.12 -7.29
N ALA A 202 -0.80 -7.98 -6.59
CA ALA A 202 -1.76 -6.90 -6.77
C ALA A 202 -1.73 -6.31 -8.18
N LEU A 203 -0.55 -6.11 -8.77
CA LEU A 203 -0.43 -5.69 -10.17
C LEU A 203 -1.03 -6.71 -11.15
N PHE A 204 -0.86 -8.00 -10.88
CA PHE A 204 -1.47 -9.06 -11.69
C PHE A 204 -3.00 -9.05 -11.56
N VAL A 205 -3.52 -8.94 -10.33
CA VAL A 205 -4.96 -8.84 -10.05
C VAL A 205 -5.55 -7.59 -10.71
N TYR A 206 -4.85 -6.46 -10.69
CA TYR A 206 -5.27 -5.23 -11.35
C TYR A 206 -5.37 -5.40 -12.87
N ARG A 207 -4.35 -6.00 -13.50
CA ARG A 207 -4.40 -6.30 -14.94
C ARG A 207 -5.52 -7.27 -15.29
N HIS A 208 -5.80 -8.23 -14.42
CA HIS A 208 -6.91 -9.16 -14.61
C HIS A 208 -8.26 -8.46 -14.49
N LEU A 209 -8.42 -7.56 -13.51
CA LEU A 209 -9.62 -6.74 -13.32
C LEU A 209 -9.87 -5.83 -14.54
N ASN A 210 -8.83 -5.13 -15.02
CA ASN A 210 -8.92 -4.28 -16.22
C ASN A 210 -9.21 -5.08 -17.50
N ASN A 211 -8.91 -6.38 -17.53
CA ASN A 211 -9.20 -7.23 -18.69
C ASN A 211 -10.64 -7.77 -18.71
N LEU A 212 -11.43 -7.58 -17.65
CA LEU A 212 -12.83 -7.99 -17.65
C LEU A 212 -13.66 -7.10 -18.59
N PRO A 213 -14.51 -7.68 -19.46
CA PRO A 213 -15.28 -6.92 -20.45
C PRO A 213 -16.25 -5.91 -19.78
N CYS A 214 -16.84 -6.27 -18.63
CA CYS A 214 -17.65 -5.35 -17.82
C CYS A 214 -16.87 -4.11 -17.36
N VAL A 215 -15.62 -4.31 -16.95
CA VAL A 215 -14.75 -3.25 -16.47
C VAL A 215 -14.31 -2.37 -17.64
N LYS A 216 -13.87 -2.97 -18.75
CA LYS A 216 -13.51 -2.22 -19.97
C LYS A 216 -14.63 -1.32 -20.44
N PHE A 217 -15.86 -1.85 -20.49
CA PHE A 217 -17.01 -1.05 -20.91
C PHE A 217 -17.31 0.12 -19.97
N LEU A 218 -17.28 -0.11 -18.64
CA LEU A 218 -17.49 0.95 -17.64
C LEU A 218 -16.39 2.01 -17.67
N VAL A 219 -15.15 1.61 -17.96
CA VAL A 219 -14.01 2.52 -18.07
C VAL A 219 -14.08 3.33 -19.37
N GLU A 220 -14.42 2.71 -20.49
CA GLU A 220 -14.50 3.37 -21.81
C GLU A 220 -15.71 4.30 -21.96
N HIS A 221 -16.84 4.01 -21.31
CA HIS A 221 -18.09 4.78 -21.47
C HIS A 221 -18.35 5.79 -20.33
N MET A 222 -17.56 5.79 -19.25
CA MET A 222 -17.69 6.73 -18.13
C MET A 222 -16.38 7.47 -17.75
N GLN A 223 -15.37 7.47 -18.63
CA GLN A 223 -14.31 8.50 -18.65
C GLN A 223 -14.70 9.62 -19.60
#